data_AF-A0A662RIL4-F1
#
_entry.id   AF-A0A662RIL4-F1
#
_cell.length_a   1.000
_cell.length_b   1.000
_cell.length_c   1.000
_cell.angle_alpha   90.00
_cell.angle_beta   90.00
_cell.angle_gamma   90.00
#
_symmetry.space_group_name_H-M   'P 1'
#
loop_
_entity.id
_entity.type
_entity.pdbx_description
1 polymer ?
#
loop_
_entity_poly.entity_id
_entity_poly.type
_entity_poly.pdbx_seq_one_letter_code
_entity_poly.pdbx_strand_id
1 'polypeptide(L)' 'MKRTLVNIGDATVGLAKLDRVFEELYNSKKSPDDVDGEEIVDLASFYNYIPADAVGAYAEPLLKEYRKFYRDKECAAA' A
#
# COMPACT_ATOMS: atom_id res chain seq x y z
N MET A 1 4.70 5.41 16.11
CA MET A 1 4.37 4.55 14.95
C MET A 1 4.11 5.45 13.75
N LYS A 2 4.85 5.30 12.65
CA LYS A 2 4.66 6.13 11.44
C LYS A 2 3.31 5.78 10.80
N ARG A 3 2.57 6.80 10.39
CA ARG A 3 1.35 6.67 9.60
C ARG A 3 1.53 7.38 8.28
N THR A 4 0.98 6.80 7.22
CA THR A 4 0.87 7.41 5.90
C THR A 4 -0.59 7.82 5.71
N LEU A 5 -0.81 9.06 5.30
CA LEU A 5 -2.14 9.55 4.97
C LEU A 5 -2.45 9.15 3.53
N VAL A 6 -3.53 8.42 3.32
CA VAL A 6 -3.99 7.96 2.01
C VAL A 6 -5.42 8.44 1.80
N ASN A 7 -5.70 8.95 0.60
CA ASN A 7 -7.06 9.33 0.23
C ASN A 7 -7.83 8.09 -0.26
N ILE A 8 -8.85 7.71 0.49
CA ILE A 8 -9.74 6.56 0.24
C ILE A 8 -11.15 7.11 0.02
N GLY A 9 -11.60 7.14 -1.25
CA GLY A 9 -12.81 7.88 -1.62
C GLY A 9 -12.72 9.35 -1.19
N ASP A 10 -13.72 9.83 -0.47
CA ASP A 10 -13.79 11.21 0.03
C ASP A 10 -13.09 11.43 1.40
N ALA A 11 -12.45 10.38 1.93
CA ALA A 11 -11.81 10.42 3.25
C ALA A 11 -10.29 10.33 3.15
N THR A 12 -9.59 11.08 4.01
CA THR A 12 -8.16 10.86 4.26
C THR A 12 -8.00 9.95 5.46
N VAL A 13 -7.45 8.76 5.24
CA VAL A 13 -7.25 7.72 6.25
C VAL A 13 -5.78 7.63 6.62
N GLY A 14 -5.49 7.61 7.92
CA GLY A 14 -4.14 7.40 8.42
C GLY A 14 -3.84 5.91 8.61
N LEU A 15 -3.09 5.33 7.68
CA LEU A 15 -2.72 3.91 7.71
C LEU A 15 -1.33 3.73 8.30
N ALA A 16 -1.22 2.80 9.23
CA ALA A 16 0.03 2.48 9.90
C ALA A 16 0.82 1.41 9.15
N LYS A 17 2.15 1.52 9.24
CA LYS A 17 3.13 0.54 8.73
C LYS A 17 3.01 0.21 7.23
N LEU A 18 2.48 1.14 6.42
CA LEU A 18 2.46 0.97 4.96
C LEU A 18 3.87 0.89 4.35
N ASP A 19 4.84 1.58 4.93
CA ASP A 19 6.25 1.46 4.56
C ASP A 19 6.74 0.01 4.67
N ARG A 20 6.40 -0.69 5.76
CA ARG A 20 6.74 -2.09 5.94
C ARG A 20 6.05 -3.01 4.93
N VAL A 21 4.76 -2.79 4.67
CA VAL A 21 4.01 -3.56 3.64
C VAL A 21 4.67 -3.40 2.27
N PHE A 22 5.01 -2.16 1.90
CA PHE A 22 5.66 -1.87 0.62
C PHE A 22 7.07 -2.45 0.54
N GLU A 23 7.83 -2.44 1.64
CA GLU A 23 9.13 -3.12 1.72
C GLU A 23 9.01 -4.64 1.54
N GLU A 24 8.02 -5.28 2.16
CA GLU A 24 7.77 -6.72 2.02
C GLU A 24 7.45 -7.09 0.56
N LEU A 25 6.60 -6.32 -0.12
CA LEU A 25 6.29 -6.49 -1.55
C LEU A 25 7.53 -6.29 -2.44
N TYR A 26 8.26 -5.20 -2.23
CA TYR A 26 9.47 -4.88 -3.00
C TYR A 26 10.56 -5.94 -2.83
N ASN A 27 10.84 -6.37 -1.59
CA ASN A 27 11.83 -7.41 -1.31
C ASN A 27 11.43 -8.77 -1.89
N SER A 28 10.13 -9.00 -2.10
CA SER A 28 9.60 -10.16 -2.82
C SER A 28 9.68 -10.03 -4.35
N LYS A 29 10.31 -8.97 -4.86
CA LYS A 29 10.48 -8.67 -6.30
C LYS A 29 9.16 -8.50 -7.06
N LYS A 30 8.08 -8.13 -6.38
CA LYS A 30 6.84 -7.76 -7.05
C LYS A 30 6.91 -6.31 -7.47
N SER A 31 6.71 -6.01 -8.74
CA SER A 31 6.50 -4.63 -9.18
C SER A 31 5.05 -4.20 -8.92
N PRO A 32 4.72 -2.91 -8.99
CA PRO A 32 3.33 -2.45 -8.84
C PRO A 32 2.36 -3.04 -9.88
N ASP A 33 2.87 -3.58 -10.98
CA ASP A 33 2.07 -4.24 -12.02
C ASP A 33 1.90 -5.75 -11.76
N ASP A 34 2.68 -6.33 -10.83
CA ASP A 34 2.57 -7.74 -10.39
C ASP A 34 1.72 -7.90 -9.12
N VAL A 35 1.35 -6.80 -8.46
CA VAL A 35 0.60 -6.79 -7.21
C VAL A 35 -0.89 -6.63 -7.49
N ASP A 36 -1.68 -7.56 -6.99
CA ASP A 36 -3.13 -7.43 -6.98
C ASP A 36 -3.60 -6.44 -5.90
N GLY A 37 -4.66 -5.70 -6.20
CA GLY A 37 -5.27 -4.75 -5.28
C GLY A 37 -5.78 -5.40 -3.99
N GLU A 38 -6.28 -6.63 -4.05
CA GLU A 38 -6.70 -7.37 -2.86
C GLU A 38 -5.50 -7.81 -2.01
N GLU A 39 -4.38 -8.21 -2.64
CA GLU A 39 -3.16 -8.63 -1.94
C GLU A 39 -2.61 -7.50 -1.06
N ILE A 40 -2.50 -6.29 -1.60
CA ILE A 40 -1.94 -5.17 -0.84
C ILE A 40 -2.87 -4.73 0.30
N VAL A 41 -4.19 -4.89 0.14
CA VAL A 41 -5.17 -4.63 1.18
C VAL A 41 -5.08 -5.67 2.29
N ASP A 42 -4.95 -6.95 1.94
CA ASP A 42 -4.77 -8.05 2.90
C ASP A 42 -3.52 -7.82 3.77
N LEU A 43 -2.39 -7.49 3.13
CA LEU A 43 -1.15 -7.15 3.85
C LEU A 43 -1.30 -5.91 4.76
N ALA A 44 -2.00 -4.88 4.29
CA ALA A 44 -2.25 -3.68 5.09
C ALA A 44 -3.19 -3.94 6.28
N SER A 45 -4.08 -4.93 6.16
CA SER A 45 -5.07 -5.29 7.17
C SER A 45 -4.44 -5.88 8.45
N PHE A 46 -3.25 -6.49 8.34
CA PHE A 46 -2.50 -6.97 9.52
C PHE A 46 -2.15 -5.86 10.51
N TYR A 47 -2.12 -4.61 10.05
CA TYR A 47 -1.75 -3.45 10.86
C TYR A 47 -2.88 -2.44 11.02
N ASN A 48 -3.97 -2.58 10.27
CA ASN A 48 -5.05 -1.60 10.19
C ASN A 48 -6.39 -2.32 10.07
N TYR A 49 -7.42 -1.81 10.74
CA TYR A 49 -8.76 -2.31 10.49
C TYR A 49 -9.24 -1.83 9.11
N ILE A 50 -9.52 -2.78 8.20
CA ILE A 50 -10.13 -2.52 6.90
C ILE A 50 -11.39 -3.39 6.82
N PRO A 51 -12.59 -2.79 6.77
CA PRO A 51 -13.83 -3.52 6.56
C PRO A 51 -13.80 -4.35 5.27
N ALA A 52 -14.38 -5.56 5.29
CA ALA A 52 -14.39 -6.44 4.13
C ALA A 52 -15.12 -5.83 2.91
N ASP A 53 -16.17 -5.05 3.16
CA ASP A 53 -16.92 -4.30 2.14
C ASP A 53 -16.16 -3.09 1.59
N ALA A 54 -15.07 -2.67 2.24
CA ALA A 54 -14.25 -1.55 1.82
C ALA A 54 -13.00 -1.95 1.02
N VAL A 55 -12.69 -3.23 0.85
CA VAL A 55 -11.46 -3.72 0.18
C VAL A 55 -11.25 -3.03 -1.18
N GLY A 56 -12.29 -2.99 -2.01
CA GLY A 56 -12.22 -2.36 -3.34
C GLY A 56 -11.90 -0.85 -3.29
N ALA A 57 -12.34 -0.14 -2.25
CA ALA A 57 -12.04 1.29 -2.09
C ALA A 57 -10.58 1.54 -1.67
N TYR A 58 -9.94 0.57 -1.01
CA TYR A 58 -8.53 0.68 -0.58
C TYR A 58 -7.53 0.21 -1.63
N ALA A 59 -7.92 -0.75 -2.47
CA ALA A 59 -7.05 -1.37 -3.47
C ALA A 59 -6.29 -0.37 -4.35
N GLU A 60 -7.01 0.49 -5.09
CA GLU A 60 -6.39 1.44 -6.03
C GLU A 60 -5.53 2.51 -5.31
N PRO A 61 -6.00 3.17 -4.23
CA PRO A 61 -5.16 4.11 -3.50
C PRO A 61 -3.88 3.49 -2.92
N LEU A 62 -3.96 2.27 -2.39
CA LEU A 62 -2.77 1.58 -1.87
C LEU A 62 -1.79 1.22 -2.98
N LEU A 63 -2.27 0.73 -4.13
CA LEU A 63 -1.44 0.48 -5.30
C LEU A 63 -0.76 1.75 -5.82
N LYS A 64 -1.45 2.89 -5.80
CA LYS A 64 -0.87 4.18 -6.19
C LYS A 64 0.28 4.59 -5.27
N GLU A 65 0.09 4.46 -3.96
CA GLU A 65 1.16 4.73 -2.99
C GLU A 65 2.32 3.74 -3.13
N TYR A 66 2.04 2.47 -3.41
CA TYR A 66 3.08 1.48 -3.66
C TYR A 66 3.89 1.80 -4.92
N ARG A 67 3.23 2.20 -6.02
CA ARG A 67 3.91 2.64 -7.25
C ARG A 67 4.87 3.80 -7.01
N LYS A 68 4.46 4.76 -6.17
CA LYS A 68 5.31 5.88 -5.75
C LYS A 68 6.51 5.38 -4.95
N PHE A 69 6.28 4.54 -3.94
CA PHE A 69 7.34 3.94 -3.13
C PHE A 69 8.35 3.15 -3.99
N TYR A 70 7.86 2.31 -4.90
CA TYR A 70 8.67 1.49 -5.78
C TYR A 70 9.59 2.35 -6.65
N ARG A 71 9.03 3.37 -7.32
CA ARG A 71 9.82 4.30 -8.14
C ARG A 71 10.88 5.04 -7.32
N ASP A 72 10.52 5.52 -6.12
CA ASP A 72 11.45 6.25 -5.27
C ASP A 72 12.59 5.32 -4.78
N LYS A 73 12.33 4.02 -4.59
CA LYS A 73 13.37 3.01 -4.30
C LYS A 73 14.29 2.74 -5.49
N GLU A 74 13.74 2.55 -6.70
CA GLU A 74 14.53 2.33 -7.91
C GLU A 74 15.43 3.54 -8.22
N CYS A 75 14.91 4.77 -8.07
CA CYS A 75 15.72 5.98 -8.24
C CYS A 75 16.81 6.14 -7.18
N ALA A 76 16.62 5.63 -5.96
CA ALA A 76 17.63 5.68 -4.91
C ALA A 76 18.69 4.56 -5.04
N ALA A 77 18.38 3.49 -5.78
CA ALA A 77 19.27 2.38 -6.06
C ALA A 77 20.13 2.58 -7.33
N ALA A 78 19.77 3.56 -8.17
CA ALA A 78 20.51 4.01 -9.35
C ALA A 78 21.62 5.00 -9.01
#